data_AF-A0A8T5EAL2-F1
#
_entry.id   AF-A0A8T5EAL2-F1
#
_cell.length_a   1.000
_cell.length_b   1.000
_cell.length_c   1.000
_cell.angle_alpha   90.00
_cell.angle_beta   90.00
_cell.angle_gamma   90.00
#
_symmetry.space_group_name_H-M   'P 1'
#
loop_
_entity.id
_entity.type
_entity.pdbx_description
1 polymer ?
#
loop_
_entity_poly.entity_id
_entity_poly.type
_entity_poly.pdbx_seq_one_letter_code
_entity_poly.pdbx_strand_id
1 'polypeptide(L)'
;MADRRKYVIPGDVVTSGPFRPEQNVILEGNDIISTVVGISEIYDDSVKVIPLTGKYLPKIDDLVIGKVVSHTSLSWELDINSCYIGFLPAMDVFGRDFSTHSDELSSKLKTGDLVAARIANFDRTRDPLITISDRDLGKIDDGVLV
;
A
#
# COMPACT_ATOMS: atom_id res chain seq x y z
N MET A 1 6.61 -24.88 23.97
CA MET A 1 6.72 -23.61 23.22
C MET A 1 5.31 -23.26 22.79
N ALA A 2 4.62 -22.45 23.59
CA ALA A 2 3.19 -22.25 23.44
C ALA A 2 2.93 -21.36 22.22
N ASP A 3 2.03 -21.83 21.37
CA ASP A 3 1.48 -21.15 20.21
C ASP A 3 0.97 -19.76 20.64
N ARG A 4 1.75 -18.71 20.34
CA ARG A 4 1.54 -17.37 20.89
C ARG A 4 0.69 -16.50 19.96
N ARG A 5 -0.26 -17.13 19.27
CA ARG A 5 -1.26 -16.49 18.42
C ARG A 5 -2.56 -16.39 19.21
N LYS A 6 -2.98 -15.17 19.53
CA LYS A 6 -4.21 -14.89 20.28
C LYS A 6 -5.14 -14.05 19.42
N TYR A 7 -6.42 -14.39 19.42
CA TYR A 7 -7.44 -13.50 18.87
C TYR A 7 -7.61 -12.30 19.79
N VAL A 8 -7.58 -11.11 19.20
CA VAL A 8 -7.64 -9.85 19.93
C VAL A 8 -8.70 -8.94 19.32
N ILE A 9 -9.31 -8.13 20.17
CA ILE A 9 -10.18 -7.01 19.78
C ILE A 9 -9.49 -5.67 20.11
N PRO A 10 -9.93 -4.55 19.51
CA PRO A 10 -9.45 -3.23 19.89
C PRO A 10 -9.61 -3.00 21.40
N GLY A 11 -8.54 -2.58 22.06
CA GLY A 11 -8.50 -2.39 23.52
C GLY A 11 -7.93 -3.58 24.31
N ASP A 12 -7.74 -4.75 23.70
CA ASP A 12 -7.10 -5.88 24.38
C ASP A 12 -5.61 -5.66 24.59
N VAL A 13 -5.12 -5.97 25.80
CA VAL A 13 -3.68 -6.05 26.09
C VAL A 13 -3.12 -7.34 25.47
N VAL A 14 -2.19 -7.16 24.53
CA VAL A 14 -1.49 -8.25 23.83
C VAL A 14 -0.36 -8.79 24.69
N THR A 15 0.49 -7.90 25.21
CA THR A 15 1.61 -8.22 26.09
C THR A 15 2.07 -6.97 26.83
N SER A 16 2.80 -7.16 27.93
CA SER A 16 3.43 -6.08 28.70
C SER A 16 4.94 -6.28 28.70
N GLY A 17 5.73 -5.20 28.57
CA GLY A 17 7.20 -5.25 28.60
C GLY A 17 7.88 -4.45 27.49
N PRO A 18 9.23 -4.51 27.40
CA PRO A 18 10.03 -3.73 26.47
C PRO A 18 10.00 -4.33 25.06
N PHE A 19 8.82 -4.42 24.46
CA PHE A 19 8.66 -4.85 23.07
C PHE A 19 8.44 -3.64 22.17
N ARG A 20 8.90 -3.73 20.92
CA ARG A 20 8.66 -2.69 19.93
C ARG A 20 7.26 -2.82 19.33
N PRO A 21 6.38 -1.80 19.45
CA PRO A 21 5.10 -1.81 18.78
C PRO A 21 5.29 -1.65 17.27
N GLU A 22 4.67 -2.53 16.47
CA GLU A 22 4.65 -2.42 15.01
C GLU A 22 3.24 -2.08 14.49
N GLN A 23 2.64 -2.93 13.65
CA GLN A 23 1.37 -2.65 13.00
C GLN A 23 0.19 -3.01 13.90
N ASN A 24 -0.80 -2.12 13.91
CA ASN A 24 -2.09 -2.30 14.58
C ASN A 24 -2.01 -2.51 16.10
N VAL A 25 -0.97 -1.96 16.71
CA VAL A 25 -0.78 -1.91 18.15
C VAL A 25 -0.32 -0.54 18.59
N ILE A 26 -0.61 -0.18 19.85
CA ILE A 26 -0.12 1.03 20.50
C ILE A 26 0.53 0.66 21.83
N LEU A 27 1.54 1.42 22.23
CA LEU A 27 2.16 1.29 23.55
C LEU A 27 1.53 2.32 24.47
N GLU A 28 0.88 1.87 25.54
CA GLU A 28 0.31 2.71 26.59
C GLU A 28 0.98 2.35 27.93
N GLY A 29 1.85 3.24 28.42
CA GLY A 29 2.67 2.96 29.59
C GLY A 29 3.65 1.80 29.33
N ASN A 30 3.35 0.62 29.86
CA ASN A 30 4.13 -0.61 29.67
C ASN A 30 3.35 -1.71 28.93
N ASP A 31 2.10 -1.43 28.54
CA ASP A 31 1.20 -2.40 27.93
C ASP A 31 1.07 -2.12 26.43
N ILE A 32 1.15 -3.19 25.63
CA ILE A 32 0.89 -3.12 24.20
C ILE A 32 -0.56 -3.52 23.96
N ILE A 33 -1.33 -2.56 23.44
CA ILE A 33 -2.78 -2.67 23.25
C ILE A 33 -3.08 -2.82 21.75
N SER A 34 -3.98 -3.73 21.41
CA SER A 34 -4.47 -3.89 20.04
C SER A 34 -5.37 -2.72 19.63
N THR A 35 -5.25 -2.27 18.38
CA THR A 35 -6.15 -1.26 17.80
C THR A 35 -7.17 -1.82 16.82
N VAL A 36 -7.07 -3.11 16.47
CA VAL A 36 -7.90 -3.79 15.47
C VAL A 36 -8.39 -5.14 15.96
N VAL A 37 -9.40 -5.69 15.29
CA VAL A 37 -9.80 -7.09 15.47
C VAL A 37 -8.88 -7.97 14.62
N GLY A 38 -8.17 -8.89 15.26
CA GLY A 38 -7.05 -9.57 14.60
C GLY A 38 -6.48 -10.76 15.36
N ILE A 39 -5.38 -11.27 14.82
CA ILE A 39 -4.52 -12.27 15.46
C ILE A 39 -3.22 -11.57 15.86
N SER A 40 -2.89 -11.59 17.14
CA SER A 40 -1.63 -11.05 17.62
C SER A 40 -0.47 -11.98 17.28
N GLU A 41 0.62 -11.43 16.78
CA GLU A 41 1.91 -12.12 16.64
C GLU A 41 2.96 -11.39 17.48
N ILE A 42 3.61 -12.14 18.36
CA ILE A 42 4.70 -11.67 19.20
C ILE A 42 5.97 -12.34 18.69
N TYR A 43 6.87 -11.53 18.14
CA TYR A 43 8.24 -11.90 17.80
C TYR A 43 9.19 -11.61 18.96
N ASP A 44 10.47 -11.95 18.79
CA ASP A 44 11.48 -11.79 19.84
C ASP A 44 11.64 -10.33 20.31
N ASP A 45 11.48 -9.36 19.40
CA ASP A 45 11.64 -7.93 19.69
C ASP A 45 10.41 -7.07 19.33
N SER A 46 9.43 -7.63 18.61
CA SER A 46 8.30 -6.84 18.11
C SER A 46 6.95 -7.51 18.27
N VAL A 47 5.91 -6.67 18.35
CA VAL A 47 4.53 -7.11 18.47
C VAL A 47 3.71 -6.44 17.39
N LYS A 48 2.94 -7.23 16.67
CA LYS A 48 1.98 -6.75 15.68
C LYS A 48 0.66 -7.51 15.79
N VAL A 49 -0.39 -6.91 15.26
CA VAL A 49 -1.68 -7.60 15.10
C VAL A 49 -2.00 -7.69 13.61
N ILE A 50 -2.22 -8.91 13.13
CA ILE A 50 -2.70 -9.17 11.78
C ILE A 50 -4.21 -8.94 11.78
N PRO A 51 -4.72 -7.93 11.07
CA PRO A 51 -6.15 -7.62 11.07
C PRO A 51 -6.91 -8.70 10.28
N LEU A 52 -8.09 -9.08 10.76
CA LEU A 52 -8.98 -10.01 10.03
C LEU A 52 -9.75 -9.32 8.89
N THR A 53 -9.82 -7.99 8.92
CA THR A 53 -10.49 -7.15 7.93
C THR A 53 -9.75 -5.83 7.78
N GLY A 54 -9.75 -5.26 6.59
CA GLY A 54 -9.11 -3.98 6.34
C GLY A 54 -8.79 -3.78 4.87
N LYS A 55 -8.43 -2.55 4.52
CA LYS A 55 -7.86 -2.22 3.23
C LYS A 55 -6.35 -2.44 3.24
N TYR A 56 -5.77 -2.56 2.05
CA TYR A 56 -4.33 -2.53 1.89
C TYR A 56 -3.78 -1.20 2.42
N LEU A 57 -2.70 -1.25 3.19
CA LEU A 57 -1.97 -0.06 3.64
C LEU A 57 -0.65 -0.01 2.88
N PRO A 58 -0.42 1.01 2.03
CA PRO A 58 0.76 1.07 1.18
C PRO A 58 2.06 1.00 1.99
N LYS A 59 3.05 0.26 1.47
CA LYS A 59 4.43 0.27 1.97
C LYS A 59 5.35 0.50 0.79
N ILE A 60 6.47 1.17 1.07
CA ILE A 60 7.51 1.39 0.07
C ILE A 60 7.98 0.02 -0.46
N ASP A 61 8.21 -0.04 -1.76
CA ASP A 61 8.63 -1.21 -2.54
C ASP A 61 7.59 -2.32 -2.72
N ASP A 62 6.36 -2.18 -2.21
CA ASP A 62 5.31 -3.16 -2.47
C ASP A 62 4.92 -3.18 -3.95
N LEU A 63 4.75 -4.39 -4.49
CA LEU A 63 4.20 -4.64 -5.83
C LEU A 63 2.67 -4.64 -5.73
N VAL A 64 2.02 -3.76 -6.49
CA VAL A 64 0.56 -3.57 -6.48
C VAL A 64 0.01 -3.57 -7.90
N ILE A 65 -1.25 -4.00 -8.03
CA ILE A 65 -2.01 -3.84 -9.26
C ILE A 65 -3.01 -2.72 -9.04
N GLY A 66 -2.89 -1.65 -9.81
CA GLY A 66 -3.79 -0.50 -9.77
C GLY A 66 -4.71 -0.45 -10.98
N LYS A 67 -5.94 0.00 -10.77
CA LYS A 67 -6.87 0.32 -11.87
C LYS A 67 -6.91 1.83 -12.09
N VAL A 68 -6.71 2.27 -13.33
CA VAL A 68 -6.76 3.70 -13.67
C VAL A 68 -8.19 4.22 -13.47
N VAL A 69 -8.36 5.16 -12.54
CA VAL A 69 -9.64 5.83 -12.27
C VAL A 69 -9.75 7.09 -13.12
N SER A 70 -8.72 7.93 -13.06
CA SER A 70 -8.69 9.22 -13.73
C SER A 70 -7.26 9.59 -14.13
N HIS A 71 -7.11 10.72 -14.82
CA HIS A 71 -5.80 11.31 -15.09
C HIS A 71 -5.87 12.82 -14.98
N THR A 72 -4.79 13.40 -14.48
CA THR A 72 -4.48 14.82 -14.53
C THR A 72 -3.48 15.07 -15.67
N SER A 73 -3.18 16.32 -16.00
CA SER A 73 -2.21 16.70 -17.04
C SER A 73 -0.78 16.20 -16.82
N LEU A 74 -0.45 15.68 -15.62
CA LEU A 74 0.92 15.28 -15.25
C LEU A 74 0.99 13.88 -14.60
N SER A 75 -0.15 13.24 -14.33
CA SER A 75 -0.19 11.98 -13.59
C SER A 75 -1.49 11.22 -13.83
N TRP A 76 -1.44 9.90 -13.65
CA TRP A 76 -2.63 9.06 -13.53
C TRP A 76 -2.96 8.80 -12.07
N GLU A 77 -4.26 8.71 -11.80
CA GLU A 77 -4.81 8.27 -10.53
C GLU A 77 -5.22 6.81 -10.64
N LEU A 78 -4.63 5.96 -9.80
CA LEU A 78 -4.87 4.52 -9.77
C LEU A 78 -5.51 4.11 -8.44
N ASP A 79 -6.59 3.35 -8.52
CA ASP A 79 -7.15 2.64 -7.38
C ASP A 79 -6.34 1.36 -7.13
N ILE A 80 -5.65 1.32 -5.99
CA ILE A 80 -4.84 0.19 -5.50
C ILE A 80 -5.51 -0.56 -4.35
N ASN A 81 -6.83 -0.41 -4.18
CA ASN A 81 -7.61 -0.99 -3.08
C ASN A 81 -7.08 -0.61 -1.68
N SER A 82 -6.56 0.61 -1.56
CA SER A 82 -6.07 1.19 -0.31
C SER A 82 -7.03 2.26 0.23
N CYS A 83 -6.73 2.85 1.38
CA CYS A 83 -7.42 4.06 1.85
C CYS A 83 -6.97 5.33 1.10
N TYR A 84 -5.91 5.24 0.30
CA TYR A 84 -5.34 6.31 -0.50
C TYR A 84 -5.37 5.98 -2.00
N ILE A 85 -5.29 7.01 -2.83
CA ILE A 85 -5.21 6.86 -4.29
C ILE A 85 -3.74 6.84 -4.71
N GLY A 86 -3.38 5.95 -5.62
CA GLY A 86 -2.05 5.87 -6.19
C GLY A 86 -1.81 6.91 -7.27
N PHE A 87 -0.74 7.70 -7.17
CA PHE A 87 -0.35 8.64 -8.23
C PHE A 87 0.81 8.07 -9.04
N LEU A 88 0.59 7.88 -10.35
CA LEU A 88 1.63 7.50 -11.31
C LEU A 88 2.04 8.72 -12.13
N PRO A 89 3.28 9.22 -12.01
CA PRO A 89 3.77 10.35 -12.80
C PRO A 89 3.84 10.02 -14.30
N ALA A 90 3.52 11.01 -15.13
CA ALA A 90 3.69 10.90 -16.59
C ALA A 90 5.14 10.59 -16.99
N MET A 91 6.09 11.18 -16.26
CA MET A 91 7.53 11.00 -16.50
C MET A 91 7.99 9.56 -16.34
N ASP A 92 7.34 8.78 -15.47
CA ASP A 92 7.67 7.36 -15.28
C ASP A 92 7.19 6.48 -16.44
N VAL A 93 6.23 6.96 -17.24
CA VAL A 93 5.65 6.23 -18.38
C VAL A 93 6.25 6.70 -19.71
N PHE A 94 6.46 8.00 -19.88
CA PHE A 94 6.99 8.61 -21.10
C PHE A 94 8.51 8.82 -21.07
N GLY A 95 9.16 8.72 -19.90
CA GLY A 95 10.58 8.99 -19.74
C GLY A 95 10.92 10.49 -19.80
N ARG A 96 12.17 10.81 -20.14
CA ARG A 96 12.70 12.20 -20.14
C ARG A 96 12.15 13.09 -21.26
N ASP A 97 11.47 12.51 -22.25
CA ASP A 97 10.95 13.23 -23.42
C ASP A 97 9.48 13.67 -23.24
N PHE A 98 8.92 13.57 -22.03
CA PHE A 98 7.54 13.96 -21.77
C PHE A 98 7.31 15.46 -22.03
N SER A 99 6.43 15.77 -22.99
CA SER A 99 5.97 17.12 -23.25
C SER A 99 4.45 17.17 -23.22
N THR A 100 3.90 18.00 -22.33
CA THR A 100 2.46 18.21 -22.13
C THR A 100 1.72 18.73 -23.37
N HIS A 101 2.47 19.21 -24.37
CA HIS A 101 1.93 19.74 -25.63
C HIS A 101 1.85 18.68 -26.75
N SER A 102 2.60 17.58 -26.65
CA SER A 102 2.63 16.54 -27.69
C SER A 102 2.06 15.20 -27.23
N ASP A 103 2.18 14.87 -25.95
CA ASP A 103 1.80 13.57 -25.42
C ASP A 103 0.43 13.64 -24.73
N GLU A 104 -0.59 13.08 -25.37
CA GLU A 104 -1.86 12.81 -24.71
C GLU A 104 -1.70 11.63 -23.75
N LEU A 105 -1.88 11.86 -22.44
CA LEU A 105 -1.79 10.80 -21.43
C LEU A 105 -2.78 9.64 -21.67
N SER A 106 -3.95 9.96 -22.23
CA SER A 106 -4.98 9.01 -22.64
C SER A 106 -4.53 8.01 -23.72
N SER A 107 -3.44 8.30 -24.44
CA SER A 107 -2.91 7.41 -25.48
C SER A 107 -2.27 6.14 -24.92
N LYS A 108 -1.64 6.23 -23.74
CA LYS A 108 -0.92 5.12 -23.09
C LYS A 108 -1.81 4.34 -22.12
N LEU A 109 -2.49 5.06 -21.24
CA LEU A 109 -3.33 4.49 -20.19
C LEU A 109 -4.69 5.17 -20.20
N LYS A 110 -5.74 4.37 -20.32
CA LYS A 110 -7.14 4.82 -20.30
C LYS A 110 -7.79 4.47 -18.98
N THR A 111 -8.84 5.21 -18.64
CA THR A 111 -9.69 4.87 -17.49
C THR A 111 -10.20 3.44 -17.63
N GLY A 112 -9.97 2.64 -16.59
CA GLY A 112 -10.32 1.22 -16.55
C GLY A 112 -9.16 0.27 -16.84
N ASP A 113 -8.03 0.75 -17.38
CA ASP A 113 -6.85 -0.07 -17.61
C ASP A 113 -6.25 -0.54 -16.27
N LEU A 114 -5.66 -1.75 -16.27
CA LEU A 114 -4.94 -2.32 -15.14
C LEU A 114 -3.43 -2.11 -15.34
N VAL A 115 -2.74 -1.75 -14.27
CA VAL A 115 -1.31 -1.45 -14.28
C VAL A 115 -0.65 -2.17 -13.11
N ALA A 116 0.34 -3.00 -13.41
CA ALA A 116 1.27 -3.54 -12.42
C ALA A 116 2.32 -2.47 -12.12
N ALA A 117 2.45 -2.09 -10.85
CA ALA A 117 3.31 -0.99 -10.44
C ALA A 117 3.88 -1.20 -9.03
N ARG A 118 4.90 -0.42 -8.67
CA ARG A 118 5.53 -0.47 -7.35
C ARG A 118 5.30 0.83 -6.59
N ILE A 119 5.11 0.75 -5.28
CA ILE A 119 5.06 1.94 -4.42
C ILE A 119 6.47 2.53 -4.30
N ALA A 120 6.72 3.66 -4.95
CA ALA A 120 8.00 4.35 -4.92
C ALA A 120 8.20 5.14 -3.62
N ASN A 121 7.13 5.74 -3.10
CA ASN A 121 7.21 6.52 -1.86
C ASN A 121 5.86 6.60 -1.16
N PHE A 122 5.85 6.47 0.16
CA PHE A 122 4.67 6.64 0.99
C PHE A 122 5.05 6.95 2.44
N ASP A 123 4.49 8.02 3.00
CA ASP A 123 4.78 8.50 4.35
C ASP A 123 3.52 8.75 5.21
N ARG A 124 2.35 8.23 4.79
CA ARG A 124 1.01 8.40 5.42
C ARG A 124 0.49 9.85 5.50
N THR A 125 1.32 10.85 5.22
CA THR A 125 0.93 12.26 5.15
C THR A 125 0.51 12.67 3.75
N ARG A 126 1.01 11.94 2.74
CA ARG A 126 0.71 12.11 1.33
C ARG A 126 0.19 10.82 0.73
N ASP A 127 -0.54 10.97 -0.37
CA ASP A 127 -0.95 9.85 -1.20
C ASP A 127 0.28 9.10 -1.75
N PRO A 128 0.19 7.77 -1.90
CA PRO A 128 1.30 6.94 -2.36
C PRO A 128 1.72 7.30 -3.79
N LEU A 129 3.02 7.53 -3.96
CA LEU A 129 3.63 7.67 -5.27
C LEU A 129 3.92 6.27 -5.82
N ILE A 130 3.48 6.02 -7.04
CA ILE A 130 3.60 4.75 -7.74
C ILE A 130 4.51 4.92 -8.95
N THR A 131 5.34 3.91 -9.23
CA THR A 131 6.23 3.87 -10.39
C THR A 131 6.05 2.60 -11.21
N ILE A 132 6.28 2.71 -12.51
CA ILE A 132 6.41 1.56 -13.43
C ILE A 132 7.80 1.47 -14.05
N SER A 133 8.78 2.21 -13.50
CA SER A 133 10.14 2.28 -14.06
C SER A 133 10.98 1.02 -13.83
N ASP A 134 10.51 0.11 -12.97
CA ASP A 134 11.18 -1.14 -12.64
C ASP A 134 10.89 -2.23 -13.68
N ARG A 135 11.64 -3.34 -13.65
CA ARG A 135 11.44 -4.47 -14.56
C ARG A 135 10.08 -5.13 -14.33
N ASP A 136 9.47 -5.59 -15.41
CA ASP A 136 8.19 -6.32 -15.44
C ASP A 136 6.99 -5.54 -14.89
N LEU A 137 7.08 -4.21 -14.87
CA LEU A 137 5.96 -3.31 -14.55
C LEU A 137 5.36 -2.68 -15.82
N GLY A 138 4.13 -2.19 -15.69
CA GLY A 138 3.42 -1.52 -16.77
C GLY A 138 1.98 -1.98 -16.92
N LYS A 139 1.39 -1.67 -18.07
CA LYS A 139 0.02 -2.04 -18.40
C LYS A 139 -0.11 -3.56 -18.50
N ILE A 140 -1.20 -4.09 -17.94
CA ILE A 140 -1.59 -5.50 -18.09
C ILE A 140 -2.57 -5.56 -19.28
N ASP A 141 -2.14 -6.22 -20.36
CA ASP A 141 -2.94 -6.30 -21.60
C ASP A 141 -3.96 -7.44 -21.60
N ASP A 142 -3.68 -8.55 -20.90
CA ASP A 142 -4.54 -9.74 -20.88
C ASP A 142 -4.48 -10.47 -19.53
N GLY A 143 -5.55 -11.22 -19.22
CA GLY A 143 -5.67 -12.03 -18.02
C GLY A 143 -6.94 -11.77 -17.21
N VAL A 144 -7.02 -12.39 -16.03
CA VAL A 144 -8.15 -12.26 -15.11
C VAL A 144 -7.65 -11.71 -13.78
N LEU A 145 -8.18 -10.56 -13.37
CA LEU A 145 -7.99 -10.01 -12.03
C LEU A 145 -9.03 -10.65 -11.09
N VAL A 146 -8.56 -11.20 -9.97
CA VAL A 146 -9.38 -11.85 -8.93
C VAL A 146 -9.34 -11.03 -7.66
#